data_AF-A0A1C3KZ75-F1
#
_entry.id   AF-A0A1C3KZ75-F1
#
_cell.length_a   1.000
_cell.length_b   1.000
_cell.length_c   1.000
_cell.angle_alpha   90.00
_cell.angle_beta   90.00
_cell.angle_gamma   90.00
#
_symmetry.space_group_name_H-M   'P 1'
#
loop_
_entity.id
_entity.type
_entity.pdbx_description
1 polymer ?
#
loop_
_entity_poly.entity_id
_entity_poly.type
_entity_poly.pdbx_seq_one_letter_code
_entity_poly.pdbx_strand_id
1 'polypeptide(L)'
;MDRKKPKAPPSSYLIFCNYERENVKNSLLEKSDSKETIRITDIQKELSSRWKSLSQEERKIFEDQAQLLKLKYNNIFFDLLFCTFTK
;
A
#
# COMPACT_ATOMS: atom_id res chain seq x y z
N MET A 1 -25.78 -10.51 4.59
CA MET A 1 -24.60 -10.55 3.70
C MET A 1 -23.94 -9.19 3.76
N ASP A 2 -23.38 -8.87 4.92
CA ASP A 2 -23.09 -7.48 5.29
C ASP A 2 -21.63 -7.16 5.01
N ARG A 3 -21.29 -7.14 3.71
CA ARG A 3 -20.00 -6.69 3.18
C ARG A 3 -20.00 -5.17 2.96
N LYS A 4 -20.45 -4.40 3.96
CA LYS A 4 -20.48 -2.93 3.91
C LYS A 4 -19.47 -2.26 4.85
N LYS A 5 -18.49 -2.99 5.40
CA LYS A 5 -17.34 -2.31 6.02
C LYS A 5 -16.36 -1.93 4.90
N PRO A 6 -16.19 -0.63 4.61
CA PRO A 6 -15.18 -0.23 3.64
C PRO A 6 -13.81 -0.70 4.17
N LYS A 7 -12.92 -1.10 3.27
CA LYS A 7 -11.60 -1.63 3.64
C LYS A 7 -10.73 -0.49 4.15
N ALA A 8 -10.13 -0.64 5.33
CA ALA A 8 -9.35 0.41 5.98
C ALA A 8 -8.32 1.02 5.01
N PRO A 9 -8.11 2.36 5.07
CA PRO A 9 -7.23 3.03 4.13
C PRO A 9 -5.80 2.49 4.27
N PRO A 10 -5.10 2.26 3.15
CA PRO A 10 -3.72 1.80 3.18
C PRO A 10 -2.82 2.89 3.78
N SER A 11 -1.89 2.47 4.65
CA SER A 11 -0.85 3.36 5.21
C SER A 11 0.19 3.74 4.14
N SER A 12 0.97 4.80 4.37
CA SER A 12 2.03 5.28 3.47
C SER A 12 3.00 4.16 3.08
N TYR A 13 3.39 3.34 4.05
CA TYR A 13 4.23 2.16 3.81
C TYR A 13 3.56 1.12 2.90
N LEU A 14 2.24 0.91 3.02
CA LEU A 14 1.54 -0.08 2.20
C LEU A 14 1.35 0.39 0.75
N ILE A 15 1.17 1.70 0.56
CA ILE A 15 1.15 2.33 -0.77
C ILE A 15 2.51 2.15 -1.43
N PHE A 16 3.58 2.48 -0.71
CA PHE A 16 4.95 2.27 -1.16
C PHE A 16 5.21 0.80 -1.50
N CYS A 17 4.88 -0.14 -0.60
CA CYS A 17 5.05 -1.56 -0.87
C CYS A 17 4.30 -2.00 -2.13
N ASN A 18 3.08 -1.53 -2.38
CA ASN A 18 2.35 -1.91 -3.59
C ASN A 18 3.00 -1.35 -4.86
N TYR A 19 3.48 -0.11 -4.80
CA TYR A 19 4.16 0.55 -5.92
C TYR A 19 5.49 -0.13 -6.27
N GLU A 20 6.31 -0.41 -5.25
CA GLU A 20 7.67 -0.91 -5.43
C GLU A 20 7.75 -2.44 -5.48
N ARG A 21 6.72 -3.18 -5.05
CA ARG A 21 6.74 -4.66 -5.04
C ARG A 21 6.99 -5.25 -6.41
N GLU A 22 6.40 -4.70 -7.46
CA GLU A 22 6.62 -5.20 -8.83
C GLU A 22 8.06 -4.90 -9.29
N ASN A 23 8.56 -3.70 -8.99
CA ASN A 23 9.92 -3.31 -9.33
C ASN A 23 10.97 -4.17 -8.61
N VAL A 24 10.83 -4.36 -7.30
CA VAL A 24 11.69 -5.25 -6.49
C VAL A 24 11.60 -6.68 -6.98
N LYS A 25 10.40 -7.17 -7.28
CA LYS A 25 10.22 -8.53 -7.81
C LYS A 25 10.94 -8.69 -9.14
N ASN A 26 10.80 -7.74 -10.06
CA ASN A 26 11.47 -7.76 -11.37
C ASN A 26 13.00 -7.69 -11.22
N SER A 27 13.51 -6.81 -10.35
CA SER A 27 14.94 -6.71 -10.08
C SER A 27 15.52 -7.98 -9.45
N LEU A 28 14.77 -8.63 -8.55
CA LEU A 28 15.17 -9.91 -7.97
C LEU A 28 15.09 -11.06 -8.98
N LEU A 29 14.09 -11.05 -9.85
CA LEU A 29 13.98 -12.00 -10.97
C LEU A 29 15.15 -11.85 -11.95
N GLU A 30 15.55 -10.62 -12.27
CA GLU A 30 16.67 -10.34 -13.17
C GLU A 30 18.01 -10.77 -12.55
N LYS A 31 18.21 -10.53 -11.25
CA LYS A 31 19.40 -11.00 -10.52
C LYS A 31 19.45 -12.52 -10.36
N SER A 32 18.33 -13.21 -10.58
CA SER A 32 18.23 -14.65 -10.45
C SER A 32 18.11 -15.25 -11.85
N ASP A 33 19.23 -15.64 -12.46
CA ASP A 33 19.25 -16.34 -13.76
C ASP A 33 18.39 -17.62 -13.76
N SER A 34 18.16 -18.18 -12.57
CA SER A 34 17.18 -19.23 -12.37
C SER A 34 15.82 -18.62 -12.16
N LYS A 35 14.84 -19.04 -12.98
CA LYS A 35 13.39 -18.77 -12.86
C LYS A 35 12.80 -19.42 -11.59
N GLU A 36 13.50 -19.28 -10.48
CA GLU A 36 13.14 -19.71 -9.14
C GLU A 36 12.06 -18.73 -8.63
N THR A 37 11.09 -19.28 -7.93
CA THR A 37 10.00 -18.46 -7.39
C THR A 37 10.57 -17.56 -6.30
N ILE A 38 10.79 -16.27 -6.60
CA ILE A 38 11.25 -15.27 -5.62
C ILE A 38 10.33 -15.32 -4.40
N ARG A 39 10.90 -15.59 -3.22
CA ARG A 39 10.11 -15.65 -1.99
C ARG A 39 9.59 -14.26 -1.64
N ILE A 40 8.33 -14.19 -1.26
CA ILE A 40 7.68 -12.95 -0.83
C ILE A 40 8.44 -12.33 0.35
N THR A 41 9.03 -13.16 1.22
CA THR A 41 9.86 -12.72 2.34
C THR A 41 11.07 -11.90 1.90
N ASP A 42 11.70 -12.23 0.78
CA ASP A 42 12.89 -11.54 0.29
C ASP A 42 12.51 -10.20 -0.36
N ILE A 43 11.39 -10.17 -1.10
CA ILE A 43 10.79 -8.91 -1.58
C ILE A 43 10.48 -7.98 -0.41
N GLN A 44 9.84 -8.49 0.66
CA GLN A 44 9.50 -7.68 1.83
C GLN A 44 10.73 -7.14 2.56
N LYS A 45 11.81 -7.92 2.66
CA LYS A 45 13.08 -7.45 3.24
C LYS A 45 13.66 -6.30 2.42
N GLU A 46 13.71 -6.44 1.10
CA GLU A 46 14.23 -5.41 0.22
C GLU A 46 13.38 -4.14 0.27
N LEU A 47 12.05 -4.27 0.23
CA LEU A 47 11.12 -3.15 0.40
C LEU A 47 11.31 -2.43 1.73
N SER A 48 11.49 -3.18 2.82
CA SER A 48 11.72 -2.62 4.16
C SER A 48 13.04 -1.86 4.22
N SER A 49 14.08 -2.37 3.56
CA SER A 49 15.38 -1.72 3.45
C SER A 49 15.25 -0.41 2.65
N ARG A 50 14.60 -0.48 1.49
CA ARG A 50 14.41 0.66 0.59
C ARG A 50 13.59 1.76 1.24
N TRP A 51 12.52 1.42 1.97
CA TRP A 51 11.72 2.37 2.74
C TRP A 51 12.54 3.12 3.80
N LYS A 52 13.47 2.44 4.48
CA LYS A 52 14.37 3.07 5.46
C LYS A 52 15.40 3.97 4.79
N SER A 53 15.79 3.66 3.55
CA SER A 53 16.71 4.45 2.74
C SER A 53 16.05 5.61 1.98
N LEU A 54 14.72 5.67 1.90
CA LEU A 54 14.02 6.78 1.26
C LEU A 54 14.28 8.10 1.98
N SER A 55 14.35 9.17 1.18
CA SER A 55 14.42 10.54 1.67
C SER A 55 13.13 10.96 2.40
N GLN A 56 13.23 12.02 3.21
CA GLN A 56 12.07 12.56 3.92
C GLN A 56 11.03 13.12 2.92
N GLU A 57 11.50 13.69 1.81
CA GLU A 57 10.68 14.21 0.72
C GLU A 57 9.86 13.09 0.05
N GLU A 58 10.50 11.99 -0.31
CA GLU A 58 9.80 10.84 -0.94
C GLU A 58 8.80 10.23 0.04
N ARG A 59 9.19 10.03 1.30
CA ARG A 59 8.29 9.53 2.34
C ARG A 59 7.08 10.45 2.52
N LYS A 60 7.28 11.77 2.46
CA LYS A 60 6.20 12.76 2.58
C LYS A 60 5.19 12.65 1.43
N ILE A 61 5.64 12.36 0.20
CA ILE A 61 4.72 12.11 -0.93
C ILE A 61 3.81 10.92 -0.64
N PHE A 62 4.36 9.82 -0.15
CA PHE A 62 3.56 8.64 0.22
C PHE A 62 2.67 8.87 1.44
N GLU A 63 3.11 9.69 2.40
CA GLU A 63 2.30 10.13 3.55
C GLU A 63 1.12 11.00 3.13
N ASP A 64 1.32 11.95 2.23
CA ASP A 64 0.24 12.78 1.70
C ASP A 64 -0.78 11.96 0.89
N GLN A 65 -0.30 11.02 0.06
CA GLN A 65 -1.16 10.06 -0.62
C GLN A 65 -1.97 9.20 0.36
N ALA A 66 -1.35 8.71 1.43
CA ALA A 66 -2.05 7.96 2.48
C ALA A 66 -3.09 8.81 3.20
N GLN A 67 -2.77 10.08 3.46
CA GLN A 67 -3.69 11.03 4.08
C GLN A 67 -4.90 11.31 3.17
N LEU A 68 -4.67 11.52 1.87
CA LEU A 68 -5.74 11.72 0.89
C LEU A 68 -6.66 10.50 0.81
N LEU A 69 -6.10 9.29 0.78
CA LEU A 69 -6.86 8.05 0.77
C LEU A 69 -7.65 7.86 2.08
N LYS A 70 -7.08 8.25 3.23
CA LYS A 70 -7.77 8.25 4.52
C LYS A 70 -8.94 9.22 4.53
N LEU A 71 -8.79 10.43 3.99
CA LEU A 71 -9.87 11.41 3.86
C LEU A 71 -10.99 10.90 2.94
N LYS A 72 -10.63 10.33 1.79
CA LYS A 72 -11.59 9.73 0.86
C LYS A 72 -12.35 8.58 1.52
N TYR A 73 -11.66 7.71 2.25
CA TYR A 73 -12.28 6.64 3.03
C TYR A 73 -13.24 7.21 4.08
N ASN A 74 -12.86 8.26 4.81
CA ASN A 74 -13.70 8.87 5.83
C ASN A 74 -14.99 9.46 5.22
N ASN A 75 -14.88 10.12 4.06
CA ASN A 75 -16.04 10.63 3.33
C ASN A 75 -16.97 9.51 2.84
N ILE A 76 -16.41 8.46 2.24
CA ILE A 76 -17.19 7.29 1.79
C ILE A 76 -17.82 6.57 2.99
N PHE A 77 -17.10 6.47 4.10
CA PHE A 77 -17.62 5.88 5.34
C PHE A 77 -18.77 6.70 5.90
N PHE A 78 -18.65 8.03 5.90
CA PHE A 78 -19.70 8.94 6.34
C PHE A 78 -20.94 8.83 5.43
N ASP A 79 -20.75 8.80 4.11
CA ASP A 79 -21.82 8.64 3.13
C ASP A 79 -22.54 7.29 3.28
N LEU A 80 -21.79 6.19 3.49
CA LEU A 80 -22.38 4.89 3.80
C LEU A 80 -23.18 4.92 5.10
N LEU A 81 -22.65 5.57 6.14
CA LEU A 81 -23.31 5.63 7.45
C LEU A 81 -24.61 6.43 7.35
N PHE A 82 -24.60 7.56 6.64
CA PHE A 82 -25.79 8.37 6.40
C PHE A 82 -26.84 7.59 5.59
N CYS A 83 -26.41 6.91 4.52
CA CYS A 83 -27.28 6.07 3.69
C CYS A 83 -27.88 4.87 4.46
N THR A 84 -27.19 4.34 5.47
CA THR A 84 -27.76 3.30 6.36
C THR A 84 -28.68 3.84 7.46
N PHE A 85 -28.59 5.14 7.79
CA PHE A 85 -29.37 5.74 8.87
C PHE A 85 -30.66 6.42 8.38
N THR A 86 -30.72 6.86 7.11
CA THR A 86 -31.95 7.34 6.46
C THR A 86 -32.66 6.24 5.65
N LYS A 87 -32.92 5.08 6.27
CA LYS A 87 -33.88 4.10 5.75
C LYS A 87 -34.67 3.43 6.85
#